data_AF-A0A7Z1R113-F1
#
_entry.id   AF-A0A7Z1R113-F1
#
_cell.length_a   1.000
_cell.length_b   1.000
_cell.length_c   1.000
_cell.angle_alpha   90.00
_cell.angle_beta   90.00
_cell.angle_gamma   90.00
#
_symmetry.space_group_name_H-M   'P 1'
#
loop_
_entity.id
_entity.type
_entity.pdbx_description
1 polymer ?
#
loop_
_entity_poly.entity_id
_entity_poly.type
_entity_poly.pdbx_seq_one_letter_code
_entity_poly.pdbx_strand_id
1 'polypeptide(L)'
;RNHYAVFGVNTAVAGFDTDRETFVGRFNGLHEPEVVLAGKSSNSVASGWAPIGSHHLELVLAPGKRAQLVFVLGYVENPVGEKWERPGVVNKAPARALLARFAEPAQVEAAVAKLRDHWSRLLGAYVLESPDERLNRMVNTWNPYQCMVTFNMSRSASYFESGIGRGMGFRDSNQDLLGFVHLVPARARERILDIAATQFADGSAYHQYQPLTKRGNHDIGSGFNDDPLWLIEGVAAYIRETGDEAILTEDVPFDNDPSNSASLIEHLRRSFHYTVNNLGPHGLPLIGRADWNDCLNLNCFSETPDEPYQTTANREGRTAESVFIAGLFVHAAPAFAELAELMGFADEAAAARDHAARMERAVLEHGWDGDWFLRAYDFFGRKVGSRDCDEGRIFIEPQGFCVMAGIGARDGKALQALDSVKRHLDTRYGIVLNQPAYSTYHVELGEISSYPPGYKENAGIFCHNNPWVMIAETVVGRGDRAFDYYRKIAPAWLEEISEVHRTEPYVYAQMVAGRDAVRHGEAKNSWLTGTAAWNWVAIANHILGIRPELGGLRVAPCIGAEVPHFTVTRRCRGAVYRIRVDNRLEHSVPLLKVDGKAIDGTLVPWAPAGATVEIECRT
;
A
#
# COMPACT_ATOMS: atom_id res chain seq x y z
N ARG A 1 11.66 30.96 7.37
CA ARG A 1 12.08 29.72 8.08
C ARG A 1 12.07 29.97 9.57
N ASN A 2 11.37 29.12 10.31
CA ASN A 2 11.25 29.15 11.78
C ASN A 2 11.89 27.89 12.42
N HIS A 3 12.62 27.10 11.62
CA HIS A 3 13.27 25.86 12.05
C HIS A 3 14.78 25.87 11.80
N TYR A 4 15.47 24.97 12.50
CA TYR A 4 16.89 24.61 12.32
C TYR A 4 17.14 23.17 12.79
N ALA A 5 18.31 22.63 12.46
CA ALA A 5 18.76 21.34 12.97
C ALA A 5 19.83 21.51 14.05
N VAL A 6 19.89 20.57 15.00
CA VAL A 6 20.95 20.47 16.00
C VAL A 6 21.60 19.10 15.90
N PHE A 7 22.93 19.06 15.85
CA PHE A 7 23.70 17.84 16.07
C PHE A 7 24.49 18.04 17.36
N GLY A 8 24.22 17.23 18.38
CA GLY A 8 24.80 17.39 19.71
C GLY A 8 25.32 16.07 20.26
N VAL A 9 26.26 16.15 21.21
CA VAL A 9 26.77 15.00 21.98
C VAL A 9 26.70 15.33 23.47
N ASN A 10 26.44 14.32 24.31
CA ASN A 10 26.20 14.49 25.75
C ASN A 10 27.45 14.71 26.62
N THR A 11 28.57 15.08 26.03
CA THR A 11 29.82 15.37 26.75
C THR A 11 30.57 16.52 26.09
N ALA A 12 31.57 17.07 26.78
CA ALA A 12 32.43 18.10 26.21
C ALA A 12 33.25 17.54 25.04
N VAL A 13 33.40 18.36 24.00
CA VAL A 13 34.15 18.02 22.78
C VAL A 13 35.54 18.67 22.82
N ALA A 14 36.55 17.99 22.28
CA ALA A 14 37.90 18.51 22.09
C ALA A 14 37.99 19.49 20.90
N GLY A 15 37.06 19.38 19.96
CA GLY A 15 36.92 20.27 18.81
C GLY A 15 35.68 19.93 17.99
N PHE A 16 35.43 20.70 16.95
CA PHE A 16 34.31 20.49 16.04
C PHE A 16 34.69 20.85 14.61
N ASP A 17 33.83 20.50 13.65
CA ASP A 17 33.91 21.01 12.29
C ASP A 17 32.50 21.20 11.73
N THR A 18 32.30 22.30 10.99
CA THR A 18 31.02 22.61 10.35
C THR A 18 31.13 22.83 8.84
N ASP A 19 32.34 22.90 8.29
CA ASP A 19 32.58 22.99 6.84
C ASP A 19 33.07 21.66 6.27
N ARG A 20 32.40 21.15 5.22
CA ARG A 20 32.73 19.86 4.63
C ARG A 20 34.09 19.86 3.94
N GLU A 21 34.44 20.92 3.21
CA GLU A 21 35.71 20.95 2.45
C GLU A 21 36.91 20.94 3.39
N THR A 22 36.85 21.70 4.49
CA THR A 22 37.88 21.70 5.52
C THR A 22 37.96 20.34 6.25
N PHE A 23 36.82 19.70 6.53
CA PHE A 23 36.80 18.40 7.21
C PHE A 23 37.29 17.25 6.33
N VAL A 24 36.81 17.19 5.09
CA VAL A 24 37.08 16.10 4.15
C VAL A 24 38.41 16.30 3.43
N GLY A 25 38.72 17.53 3.03
CA GLY A 25 39.78 17.85 2.07
C GLY A 25 39.22 18.06 0.68
N ARG A 26 39.77 19.02 -0.06
CA ARG A 26 39.26 19.46 -1.37
C ARG A 26 39.21 18.34 -2.42
N PHE A 27 40.13 17.39 -2.36
CA PHE A 27 40.29 16.32 -3.36
C PHE A 27 40.03 14.92 -2.79
N ASN A 28 39.49 14.84 -1.58
CA ASN A 28 39.32 13.60 -0.85
C ASN A 28 37.84 13.15 -0.83
N GLY A 29 37.63 11.86 -0.57
CA GLY A 29 36.30 11.30 -0.31
C GLY A 29 36.00 11.12 1.18
N LEU A 30 34.74 10.77 1.51
CA LEU A 30 34.33 10.48 2.89
C LEU A 30 35.07 9.28 3.53
N HIS A 31 35.80 8.48 2.73
CA HIS A 31 36.61 7.36 3.19
C HIS A 31 38.00 7.79 3.69
N GLU A 32 38.45 9.02 3.39
CA GLU A 32 39.76 9.55 3.78
C GLU A 32 39.74 11.04 4.20
N PRO A 33 38.91 11.44 5.20
CA PRO A 33 38.82 12.85 5.60
C PRO A 33 40.13 13.37 6.21
N GLU A 34 40.63 14.51 5.73
CA GLU A 34 41.90 15.11 6.20
C GLU A 34 41.92 15.34 7.72
N VAL A 35 40.81 15.81 8.30
CA VAL A 35 40.71 16.05 9.76
C VAL A 35 40.82 14.75 10.56
N VAL A 36 40.25 13.65 10.06
CA VAL A 36 40.33 12.34 10.73
C VAL A 36 41.74 11.79 10.65
N LEU A 37 42.39 11.89 9.48
CA LEU A 37 43.79 11.46 9.28
C LEU A 37 44.77 12.29 10.11
N ALA A 38 44.50 13.59 10.27
CA ALA A 38 45.30 14.47 11.12
C ALA A 38 45.09 14.22 12.63
N GLY A 39 44.05 13.47 13.02
CA GLY A 39 43.74 13.15 14.41
C GLY A 39 43.28 14.36 15.24
N LYS A 40 42.87 15.47 14.60
CA LYS A 40 42.47 16.70 15.27
C LYS A 40 41.52 17.54 14.42
N SER A 41 40.37 17.91 15.00
CA SER A 41 39.43 18.88 14.41
C SER A 41 40.06 20.22 14.06
N SER A 42 39.58 20.83 12.97
CA SER A 42 40.07 22.14 12.52
C SER A 42 39.31 23.31 13.14
N ASN A 43 38.17 23.05 13.82
CA ASN A 43 37.26 24.08 14.34
C ASN A 43 36.70 24.98 13.22
N SER A 44 36.46 24.38 12.05
CA SER A 44 35.92 25.08 10.89
C SER A 44 34.52 25.64 11.16
N VAL A 45 34.30 26.88 10.73
CA VAL A 45 33.01 27.57 10.76
C VAL A 45 32.55 27.80 9.33
N ALA A 46 31.51 27.08 8.91
CA ALA A 46 30.98 27.20 7.56
C ALA A 46 30.40 28.60 7.28
N SER A 47 30.64 29.08 6.06
CA SER A 47 30.05 30.28 5.49
C SER A 47 29.76 30.04 4.02
N GLY A 48 28.50 29.74 3.68
CA GLY A 48 28.16 29.17 2.37
C GLY A 48 28.61 27.70 2.25
N TRP A 49 29.00 27.29 1.04
CA TRP A 49 29.47 25.93 0.72
C TRP A 49 28.55 24.82 1.26
N ALA A 50 29.11 23.76 1.86
CA ALA A 50 28.40 22.57 2.30
C ALA A 50 28.55 22.37 3.82
N PRO A 51 27.57 22.82 4.63
CA PRO A 51 27.59 22.62 6.07
C PRO A 51 27.52 21.15 6.50
N ILE A 52 28.25 20.80 7.56
CA ILE A 52 28.21 19.51 8.26
C ILE A 52 28.08 19.70 9.77
N GLY A 53 27.88 18.61 10.51
CA GLY A 53 28.05 18.57 11.97
C GLY A 53 29.04 17.48 12.35
N SER A 54 30.19 17.87 12.91
CA SER A 54 31.23 16.94 13.37
C SER A 54 31.77 17.37 14.74
N HIS A 55 32.02 16.39 15.61
CA HIS A 55 32.58 16.58 16.94
C HIS A 55 33.80 15.66 17.13
N HIS A 56 34.90 16.20 17.66
CA HIS A 56 36.07 15.42 18.07
C HIS A 56 36.04 15.19 19.57
N LEU A 57 36.19 13.93 20.01
CA LEU A 57 36.25 13.54 21.41
C LEU A 57 37.50 12.71 21.68
N GLU A 58 38.26 13.09 22.71
CA GLU A 58 39.42 12.31 23.18
C GLU A 58 38.99 11.39 24.33
N LEU A 59 39.20 10.08 24.15
CA LEU A 59 38.84 9.06 25.15
C LEU A 59 40.06 8.22 25.50
N VAL A 60 40.34 8.09 26.80
CA VAL A 60 41.37 7.18 27.33
C VAL A 60 40.68 6.03 28.06
N LEU A 61 40.82 4.81 27.55
CA LEU A 61 40.19 3.60 28.11
C LEU A 61 41.26 2.62 28.59
N ALA A 62 41.20 2.25 29.86
CA ALA A 62 41.97 1.10 30.37
C ALA A 62 41.42 -0.22 29.78
N PRO A 63 42.22 -1.31 29.73
CA PRO A 63 41.75 -2.61 29.25
C PRO A 63 40.45 -3.05 29.93
N GLY A 64 39.47 -3.45 29.12
CA GLY A 64 38.14 -3.89 29.58
C GLY A 64 37.16 -2.76 29.97
N LYS A 65 37.57 -1.48 29.94
CA LYS A 65 36.66 -0.36 30.17
C LYS A 65 35.91 0.03 28.91
N ARG A 66 34.70 0.59 29.09
CA ARG A 66 33.80 1.06 28.03
C ARG A 66 33.40 2.49 28.34
N ALA A 67 33.26 3.31 27.30
CA ALA A 67 32.60 4.61 27.36
C ALA A 67 31.33 4.56 26.52
N GLN A 68 30.31 5.31 26.92
CA GLN A 68 29.07 5.47 26.18
C GLN A 68 28.90 6.96 25.87
N LEU A 69 28.62 7.25 24.60
CA LEU A 69 28.37 8.59 24.10
C LEU A 69 26.98 8.60 23.45
N VAL A 70 26.21 9.66 23.70
CA VAL A 70 24.89 9.84 23.10
C VAL A 70 24.96 11.02 22.14
N PHE A 71 24.71 10.74 20.86
CA PHE A 71 24.57 11.74 19.81
C PHE A 71 23.09 11.93 19.46
N VAL A 72 22.70 13.18 19.21
CA VAL A 72 21.34 13.53 18.82
C VAL A 72 21.38 14.39 17.58
N LEU A 73 20.71 13.95 16.51
CA LEU A 73 20.32 14.78 15.38
C LEU A 73 18.85 15.18 15.56
N GLY A 74 18.61 16.47 15.73
CA GLY A 74 17.29 17.02 16.05
C GLY A 74 16.80 18.04 15.03
N TYR A 75 15.51 18.01 14.74
CA TYR A 75 14.77 19.09 14.07
C TYR A 75 14.08 19.95 15.12
N VAL A 76 14.24 21.27 15.04
CA VAL A 76 13.72 22.22 16.02
C VAL A 76 13.00 23.34 15.33
N GLU A 77 11.79 23.66 15.81
CA GLU A 77 11.03 24.84 15.45
C GLU A 77 10.95 25.83 16.61
N ASN A 78 10.97 27.12 16.28
CA ASN A 78 10.64 28.21 17.18
C ASN A 78 9.35 28.89 16.71
N PRO A 79 8.48 29.37 17.61
CA PRO A 79 7.45 30.35 17.27
C PRO A 79 8.06 31.55 16.54
N VAL A 80 7.32 32.15 15.60
CA VAL A 80 7.84 33.24 14.74
C VAL A 80 8.39 34.41 15.57
N GLY A 81 7.72 34.76 16.68
CA GLY A 81 8.13 35.82 17.60
C GLY A 81 9.32 35.48 18.50
N GLU A 82 9.71 34.21 18.60
CA GLU A 82 10.72 33.71 19.54
C GLU A 82 11.94 33.11 18.83
N LYS A 83 12.12 33.42 17.54
CA LYS A 83 13.20 32.85 16.72
C LYS A 83 14.60 33.20 17.21
N TRP A 84 14.76 34.36 17.84
CA TRP A 84 16.05 34.96 18.14
C TRP A 84 16.21 35.14 19.65
N GLU A 85 17.30 34.64 20.20
CA GLU A 85 17.72 34.97 21.57
C GLU A 85 18.25 36.41 21.64
N ARG A 86 18.95 36.82 20.58
CA ARG A 86 19.40 38.19 20.28
C ARG A 86 19.66 38.31 18.77
N PRO A 87 19.81 39.53 18.20
CA PRO A 87 20.06 39.69 16.76
C PRO A 87 21.20 38.79 16.24
N GLY A 88 20.91 38.00 15.21
CA GLY A 88 21.87 37.07 14.60
C GLY A 88 22.11 35.75 15.35
N VAL A 89 21.49 35.53 16.53
CA VAL A 89 21.67 34.32 17.34
C VAL A 89 20.34 33.61 17.54
N VAL A 90 20.23 32.41 16.95
CA VAL A 90 19.02 31.58 17.05
C VAL A 90 18.69 31.25 18.51
N ASN A 91 17.41 31.25 18.85
CA ASN A 91 16.91 30.77 20.14
C ASN A 91 17.12 29.25 20.25
N LYS A 92 17.99 28.85 21.18
CA LYS A 92 18.40 27.46 21.42
C LYS A 92 17.63 26.78 22.54
N ALA A 93 16.67 27.45 23.18
CA ALA A 93 15.93 26.87 24.30
C ALA A 93 15.27 25.52 23.94
N PRO A 94 14.59 25.36 22.79
CA PRO A 94 14.00 24.07 22.46
C PRO A 94 15.04 22.99 22.11
N ALA A 95 16.16 23.36 21.46
CA ALA A 95 17.25 22.44 21.18
C ALA A 95 17.91 21.93 22.47
N ARG A 96 18.16 22.81 23.45
CA ARG A 96 18.69 22.44 24.77
C ARG A 96 17.74 21.51 25.50
N ALA A 97 16.43 21.78 25.44
CA ALA A 97 15.41 20.90 26.01
C ALA A 97 15.41 19.52 25.34
N LEU A 98 15.53 19.44 24.02
CA LEU A 98 15.67 18.16 23.29
C LEU A 98 16.90 17.38 23.74
N LEU A 99 18.08 18.02 23.76
CA LEU A 99 19.34 17.37 24.16
C LEU A 99 19.28 16.89 25.61
N ALA A 100 18.67 17.65 26.52
CA ALA A 100 18.52 17.27 27.93
C ALA A 100 17.65 16.01 28.16
N ARG A 101 16.76 15.68 27.22
CA ARG A 101 15.97 14.43 27.28
C ARG A 101 16.79 13.17 26.99
N PHE A 102 17.97 13.33 26.40
CA PHE A 102 18.86 12.24 25.99
C PHE A 102 20.31 12.50 26.44
N ALA A 103 20.49 13.19 27.57
CA ALA A 103 21.81 13.52 28.12
C ALA A 103 22.49 12.31 28.77
N GLU A 104 21.72 11.34 29.27
CA GLU A 104 22.26 10.15 29.95
C GLU A 104 21.90 8.86 29.20
N PRO A 105 22.80 7.85 29.13
CA PRO A 105 22.51 6.56 28.50
C PRO A 105 21.21 5.90 28.99
N ALA A 106 20.92 6.01 30.29
CA ALA A 106 19.68 5.48 30.88
C ALA A 106 18.40 6.11 30.29
N GLN A 107 18.45 7.37 29.86
CA GLN A 107 17.31 8.03 29.20
C GLN A 107 17.08 7.47 27.79
N VAL A 108 18.17 7.17 27.07
CA VAL A 108 18.10 6.51 25.75
C VAL A 108 17.54 5.10 25.90
N GLU A 109 18.02 4.33 26.88
CA GLU A 109 17.51 2.98 27.16
C GLU A 109 16.01 3.01 27.50
N ALA A 110 15.56 3.95 28.32
CA ALA A 110 14.15 4.14 28.62
C ALA A 110 13.32 4.52 27.38
N ALA A 111 13.86 5.34 26.47
CA ALA A 111 13.20 5.69 25.21
C ALA A 111 13.11 4.49 24.25
N VAL A 112 14.17 3.69 24.15
CA VAL A 112 14.18 2.44 23.37
C VAL A 112 13.21 1.42 23.95
N ALA A 113 13.10 1.30 25.27
CA ALA A 113 12.10 0.44 25.92
C ALA A 113 10.67 0.88 25.55
N LYS A 114 10.37 2.18 25.64
CA LYS A 114 9.07 2.74 25.20
C LYS A 114 8.79 2.47 23.72
N LEU A 115 9.80 2.55 22.85
CA LEU A 115 9.67 2.22 21.43
C LEU A 115 9.38 0.73 21.22
N ARG A 116 10.03 -0.17 21.96
CA ARG A 116 9.75 -1.61 21.94
C ARG A 116 8.33 -1.91 22.41
N ASP A 117 7.87 -1.27 23.48
CA ASP A 117 6.50 -1.43 24.00
C ASP A 117 5.45 -0.92 23.00
N HIS A 118 5.75 0.18 22.31
CA HIS A 118 4.92 0.72 21.24
C HIS A 118 4.75 -0.32 20.11
N TRP A 119 5.85 -0.85 19.57
CA TRP A 119 5.79 -1.87 18.51
C TRP A 119 5.16 -3.18 18.98
N SER A 120 5.47 -3.64 20.19
CA SER A 120 4.88 -4.86 20.75
C SER A 120 3.35 -4.75 20.84
N ARG A 121 2.83 -3.57 21.18
CA ARG A 121 1.39 -3.31 21.23
C ARG A 121 0.76 -3.30 19.84
N LEU A 122 1.39 -2.64 18.88
CA LEU A 122 0.89 -2.58 17.49
C LEU A 122 0.85 -3.99 16.87
N LEU A 123 1.96 -4.71 16.93
CA LEU A 123 2.09 -6.06 16.37
C LEU A 123 1.26 -7.10 17.14
N GLY A 124 0.93 -6.84 18.40
CA GLY A 124 0.05 -7.69 19.20
C GLY A 124 -1.43 -7.65 18.83
N ALA A 125 -1.83 -6.87 17.82
CA ALA A 125 -3.22 -6.79 17.34
C ALA A 125 -3.67 -8.03 16.54
N TYR A 126 -2.71 -8.73 15.92
CA TYR A 126 -2.93 -9.97 15.17
C TYR A 126 -1.66 -10.83 15.31
N VAL A 127 -1.77 -11.97 15.99
CA VAL A 127 -0.65 -12.88 16.21
C VAL A 127 -1.02 -14.27 15.72
N LEU A 128 -0.22 -14.80 14.80
CA LEU A 128 -0.31 -16.13 14.24
C LEU A 128 0.68 -17.09 14.91
N GLU A 129 0.20 -18.28 15.24
CA GLU A 129 1.00 -19.42 15.64
C GLU A 129 0.72 -20.57 14.67
N SER A 130 1.70 -20.96 13.87
CA SER A 130 1.61 -22.08 12.92
C SER A 130 2.91 -22.89 12.89
N PRO A 131 2.92 -24.10 12.30
CA PRO A 131 4.16 -24.86 12.08
C PRO A 131 5.16 -24.20 11.13
N ASP A 132 4.75 -23.21 10.32
CA ASP A 132 5.65 -22.51 9.39
C ASP A 132 6.19 -21.22 10.02
N GLU A 133 7.46 -21.25 10.42
CA GLU A 133 8.13 -20.09 11.01
C GLU A 133 8.29 -18.90 10.05
N ARG A 134 8.37 -19.14 8.73
CA ARG A 134 8.40 -18.08 7.70
C ARG A 134 7.07 -17.34 7.67
N LEU A 135 5.97 -18.09 7.69
CA LEU A 135 4.64 -17.51 7.76
C LEU A 135 4.45 -16.70 9.05
N ASN A 136 4.85 -17.28 10.19
CA ASN A 136 4.76 -16.60 11.48
C ASN A 136 5.52 -15.27 11.48
N ARG A 137 6.78 -15.22 11.03
CA ARG A 137 7.55 -13.96 11.03
C ARG A 137 7.03 -12.93 10.03
N MET A 138 6.45 -13.36 8.90
CA MET A 138 5.83 -12.44 7.95
C MET A 138 4.57 -11.81 8.55
N VAL A 139 3.66 -12.61 9.10
CA VAL A 139 2.39 -12.14 9.66
C VAL A 139 2.60 -11.37 10.97
N ASN A 140 3.48 -11.82 11.85
CA ASN A 140 3.63 -11.26 13.20
C ASN A 140 4.57 -10.06 13.27
N THR A 141 5.40 -9.82 12.24
CA THR A 141 6.47 -8.82 12.31
C THR A 141 6.63 -8.05 11.01
N TRP A 142 7.12 -8.70 9.96
CA TRP A 142 7.67 -7.97 8.82
C TRP A 142 6.61 -7.30 7.93
N ASN A 143 5.50 -8.00 7.65
CA ASN A 143 4.42 -7.43 6.84
C ASN A 143 3.72 -6.25 7.56
N PRO A 144 3.24 -6.36 8.80
CA PRO A 144 2.62 -5.22 9.50
C PRO A 144 3.61 -4.08 9.78
N TYR A 145 4.90 -4.39 9.99
CA TYR A 145 5.94 -3.36 10.07
C TYR A 145 6.05 -2.56 8.77
N GLN A 146 6.09 -3.24 7.62
CA GLN A 146 6.10 -2.56 6.33
C GLN A 146 4.82 -1.77 6.07
N CYS A 147 3.64 -2.28 6.42
CA CYS A 147 2.37 -1.53 6.32
C CYS A 147 2.40 -0.22 7.11
N MET A 148 3.02 -0.21 8.29
CA MET A 148 3.21 1.02 9.06
C MET A 148 4.19 1.99 8.38
N VAL A 149 5.24 1.46 7.74
CA VAL A 149 6.19 2.30 6.98
C VAL A 149 5.52 2.91 5.76
N THR A 150 4.77 2.14 4.97
CA THR A 150 4.03 2.67 3.81
C THR A 150 2.96 3.67 4.24
N PHE A 151 2.27 3.47 5.36
CA PHE A 151 1.36 4.48 5.89
C PHE A 151 2.02 5.83 6.18
N ASN A 152 3.20 5.80 6.82
CA ASN A 152 3.92 7.01 7.21
C ASN A 152 4.60 7.68 6.02
N MET A 153 5.17 6.90 5.09
CA MET A 153 6.04 7.38 4.00
C MET A 153 5.34 7.43 2.63
N SER A 154 4.21 6.74 2.48
CA SER A 154 3.54 6.47 1.20
C SER A 154 4.53 6.01 0.13
N ARG A 155 4.79 6.82 -0.89
CA ARG A 155 5.77 6.58 -1.97
C ARG A 155 6.82 7.70 -2.07
N SER A 156 7.07 8.40 -0.96
CA SER A 156 7.88 9.63 -0.97
C SER A 156 9.40 9.39 -1.04
N ALA A 157 10.00 8.72 -0.06
CA ALA A 157 11.46 8.63 0.09
C ALA A 157 11.93 7.21 0.43
N SER A 158 12.72 6.62 -0.45
CA SER A 158 13.44 5.35 -0.26
C SER A 158 14.80 5.42 -0.97
N TYR A 159 15.50 4.29 -1.12
CA TYR A 159 16.70 4.25 -1.97
C TYR A 159 16.38 4.24 -3.48
N PHE A 160 15.09 4.19 -3.84
CA PHE A 160 14.61 4.28 -5.22
C PHE A 160 13.77 5.54 -5.43
N GLU A 161 12.83 5.82 -4.51
CA GLU A 161 12.01 7.03 -4.54
C GLU A 161 12.80 8.22 -3.96
N SER A 162 13.01 9.27 -4.75
CA SER A 162 14.03 10.30 -4.46
C SER A 162 13.68 11.30 -3.36
N GLY A 163 12.45 11.30 -2.84
CA GLY A 163 11.98 12.29 -1.87
C GLY A 163 11.67 13.67 -2.46
N ILE A 164 11.53 13.78 -3.79
CA ILE A 164 11.28 15.05 -4.49
C ILE A 164 9.87 15.13 -5.08
N GLY A 165 9.55 14.33 -6.12
CA GLY A 165 8.36 14.53 -6.95
C GLY A 165 7.08 13.81 -6.47
N ARG A 166 7.22 12.75 -5.67
CA ARG A 166 6.08 11.96 -5.19
C ARG A 166 5.69 12.36 -3.77
N GLY A 167 4.44 12.74 -3.64
CA GLY A 167 3.71 12.96 -2.40
C GLY A 167 2.97 11.68 -1.99
N MET A 168 1.77 11.82 -1.45
CA MET A 168 0.87 10.72 -1.13
C MET A 168 -0.13 10.52 -2.27
N GLY A 169 -0.10 9.37 -2.95
CA GLY A 169 -1.11 9.03 -3.96
C GLY A 169 -2.49 8.82 -3.33
N PHE A 170 -3.57 9.25 -3.98
CA PHE A 170 -4.96 9.06 -3.50
C PHE A 170 -5.30 7.57 -3.41
N ARG A 171 -5.19 6.87 -4.53
CA ARG A 171 -5.26 5.41 -4.63
C ARG A 171 -4.27 4.69 -3.72
N ASP A 172 -3.01 5.13 -3.65
CA ASP A 172 -2.01 4.47 -2.81
C ASP A 172 -2.36 4.55 -1.32
N SER A 173 -2.81 5.72 -0.86
CA SER A 173 -3.13 5.94 0.54
C SER A 173 -4.39 5.18 0.96
N ASN A 174 -5.38 5.08 0.05
CA ASN A 174 -6.56 4.24 0.26
C ASN A 174 -6.23 2.75 0.33
N GLN A 175 -5.35 2.25 -0.54
CA GLN A 175 -4.94 0.84 -0.48
C GLN A 175 -4.04 0.54 0.72
N ASP A 176 -3.16 1.48 1.09
CA ASP A 176 -2.34 1.33 2.30
C ASP A 176 -3.24 1.17 3.54
N LEU A 177 -4.37 1.89 3.64
CA LEU A 177 -5.36 1.79 4.74
C LEU A 177 -5.79 0.34 5.02
N LEU A 178 -5.99 -0.45 3.96
CA LEU A 178 -6.41 -1.86 4.06
C LEU A 178 -5.40 -2.70 4.88
N GLY A 179 -4.12 -2.33 4.85
CA GLY A 179 -3.04 -3.03 5.51
C GLY A 179 -2.69 -2.54 6.92
N PHE A 180 -3.15 -1.35 7.34
CA PHE A 180 -2.76 -0.77 8.64
C PHE A 180 -3.91 -0.35 9.54
N VAL A 181 -5.17 -0.35 9.07
CA VAL A 181 -6.32 0.12 9.85
C VAL A 181 -6.46 -0.59 11.20
N HIS A 182 -6.09 -1.87 11.24
CA HIS A 182 -6.08 -2.69 12.46
C HIS A 182 -4.95 -2.36 13.45
N LEU A 183 -3.92 -1.61 13.03
CA LEU A 183 -2.79 -1.20 13.86
C LEU A 183 -3.06 0.15 14.54
N VAL A 184 -3.55 1.13 13.77
CA VAL A 184 -3.71 2.53 14.20
C VAL A 184 -5.04 3.14 13.70
N PRO A 185 -6.21 2.62 14.11
CA PRO A 185 -7.51 3.03 13.57
C PRO A 185 -7.76 4.53 13.68
N ALA A 186 -7.37 5.18 14.78
CA ALA A 186 -7.52 6.64 14.93
C ALA A 186 -6.76 7.45 13.86
N ARG A 187 -5.55 7.00 13.46
CA ARG A 187 -4.78 7.65 12.39
C ARG A 187 -5.31 7.27 11.00
N ALA A 188 -5.91 6.09 10.86
CA ALA A 188 -6.63 5.70 9.65
C ALA A 188 -7.83 6.61 9.39
N ARG A 189 -8.60 6.92 10.44
CA ARG A 189 -9.71 7.87 10.40
C ARG A 189 -9.27 9.25 9.91
N GLU A 190 -8.22 9.81 10.52
CA GLU A 190 -7.66 11.10 10.10
C GLU A 190 -7.23 11.06 8.63
N ARG A 191 -6.55 9.99 8.22
CA ARG A 191 -6.07 9.84 6.84
C ARG A 191 -7.22 9.80 5.82
N ILE A 192 -8.32 9.11 6.14
CA ILE A 192 -9.52 9.08 5.27
C ILE A 192 -10.05 10.50 5.06
N LEU A 193 -10.21 11.28 6.13
CA LEU A 193 -10.72 12.64 6.06
C LEU A 193 -9.77 13.56 5.29
N ASP A 194 -8.45 13.42 5.51
CA ASP A 194 -7.43 14.16 4.77
C ASP A 194 -7.49 13.89 3.26
N ILE A 195 -7.67 12.63 2.86
CA ILE A 195 -7.74 12.22 1.45
C ILE A 195 -9.05 12.69 0.83
N ALA A 196 -10.18 12.44 1.48
CA ALA A 196 -11.50 12.86 1.01
C ALA A 196 -11.58 14.38 0.84
N ALA A 197 -10.87 15.13 1.70
CA ALA A 197 -10.78 16.59 1.61
C ALA A 197 -10.16 17.10 0.28
N THR A 198 -9.44 16.24 -0.44
CA THR A 198 -8.82 16.56 -1.75
C THR A 198 -9.71 16.16 -2.93
N GLN A 199 -10.87 15.55 -2.69
CA GLN A 199 -11.78 15.14 -3.76
C GLN A 199 -12.45 16.37 -4.40
N PHE A 200 -12.70 16.32 -5.71
CA PHE A 200 -13.50 17.33 -6.41
C PHE A 200 -14.99 17.08 -6.25
N ALA A 201 -15.77 18.14 -6.47
CA ALA A 201 -17.23 18.08 -6.29
C ALA A 201 -17.94 17.15 -7.29
N ASP A 202 -17.33 16.82 -8.42
CA ASP A 202 -17.87 15.89 -9.41
C ASP A 202 -17.63 14.40 -9.05
N GLY A 203 -16.82 14.15 -8.01
CA GLY A 203 -16.44 12.81 -7.56
C GLY A 203 -15.05 12.37 -8.00
N SER A 204 -14.42 13.06 -8.97
CA SER A 204 -13.01 12.82 -9.29
C SER A 204 -12.10 13.27 -8.14
N ALA A 205 -10.82 12.90 -8.16
CA ALA A 205 -9.87 13.29 -7.13
C ALA A 205 -8.53 13.70 -7.76
N TYR A 206 -7.74 14.51 -7.04
CA TYR A 206 -6.32 14.58 -7.38
C TYR A 206 -5.69 13.21 -7.25
N HIS A 207 -4.86 12.84 -8.22
CA HIS A 207 -4.15 11.57 -8.20
C HIS A 207 -3.13 11.50 -7.05
N GLN A 208 -2.60 12.66 -6.63
CA GLN A 208 -1.63 12.79 -5.55
C GLN A 208 -1.89 14.04 -4.72
N TYR A 209 -1.55 14.01 -3.44
CA TYR A 209 -1.54 15.18 -2.55
C TYR A 209 -0.20 15.31 -1.80
N GLN A 210 0.16 16.52 -1.39
CA GLN A 210 1.44 16.80 -0.75
C GLN A 210 1.37 16.56 0.77
N PRO A 211 2.23 15.69 1.35
CA PRO A 211 2.14 15.32 2.78
C PRO A 211 2.24 16.48 3.76
N LEU A 212 3.08 17.47 3.43
CA LEU A 212 3.33 18.62 4.32
C LEU A 212 2.18 19.62 4.35
N THR A 213 1.43 19.75 3.25
CA THR A 213 0.36 20.75 3.12
C THR A 213 -1.04 20.15 3.15
N LYS A 214 -1.16 18.81 3.02
CA LYS A 214 -2.43 18.09 2.86
C LYS A 214 -3.29 18.61 1.71
N ARG A 215 -2.66 19.11 0.63
CA ARG A 215 -3.33 19.64 -0.56
C ARG A 215 -3.06 18.79 -1.80
N GLY A 216 -4.04 18.70 -2.69
CA GLY A 216 -3.90 18.08 -4.00
C GLY A 216 -2.72 18.64 -4.81
N ASN A 217 -2.07 17.77 -5.59
CA ASN A 217 -0.97 18.12 -6.47
C ASN A 217 -1.52 18.51 -7.85
N HIS A 218 -1.54 19.80 -8.16
CA HIS A 218 -1.98 20.30 -9.46
C HIS A 218 -1.06 19.88 -10.63
N ASP A 219 0.21 19.54 -10.37
CA ASP A 219 1.17 19.18 -11.43
C ASP A 219 0.85 17.81 -12.05
N ILE A 220 0.28 16.90 -11.25
CA ILE A 220 -0.20 15.59 -11.72
C ILE A 220 -1.71 15.65 -12.05
N GLY A 221 -2.47 16.45 -11.29
CA GLY A 221 -3.88 16.70 -11.55
C GLY A 221 -4.80 15.53 -11.24
N SER A 222 -5.91 15.44 -11.99
CA SER A 222 -6.98 14.45 -11.89
C SER A 222 -7.08 13.62 -13.19
N GLY A 223 -8.02 12.68 -13.26
CA GLY A 223 -8.36 11.94 -14.49
C GLY A 223 -7.92 10.48 -14.50
N PHE A 224 -7.45 9.95 -13.37
CA PHE A 224 -7.24 8.52 -13.18
C PHE A 224 -8.56 7.93 -12.66
N ASN A 225 -9.32 7.28 -13.52
CA ASN A 225 -10.74 7.06 -13.26
C ASN A 225 -11.02 5.93 -12.24
N ASP A 226 -10.00 5.21 -11.79
CA ASP A 226 -10.11 4.26 -10.69
C ASP A 226 -9.99 4.93 -9.30
N ASP A 227 -9.34 6.10 -9.21
CA ASP A 227 -9.08 6.81 -7.94
C ASP A 227 -10.33 6.90 -7.04
N PRO A 228 -11.51 7.37 -7.52
CA PRO A 228 -12.66 7.60 -6.64
C PRO A 228 -13.14 6.34 -5.92
N LEU A 229 -13.12 5.17 -6.58
CA LEU A 229 -13.63 3.93 -6.01
C LEU A 229 -12.79 3.45 -4.83
N TRP A 230 -11.49 3.80 -4.79
CA TRP A 230 -10.62 3.44 -3.68
C TRP A 230 -11.01 4.11 -2.36
N LEU A 231 -11.67 5.27 -2.39
CA LEU A 231 -12.17 5.91 -1.17
C LEU A 231 -13.28 5.08 -0.53
N ILE A 232 -14.15 4.46 -1.33
CA ILE A 232 -15.21 3.56 -0.85
C ILE A 232 -14.58 2.35 -0.15
N GLU A 233 -13.60 1.71 -0.78
CA GLU A 233 -12.87 0.56 -0.21
C GLU A 233 -12.20 0.93 1.12
N GLY A 234 -11.51 2.07 1.17
CA GLY A 234 -10.83 2.56 2.37
C GLY A 234 -11.79 2.81 3.54
N VAL A 235 -12.93 3.48 3.29
CA VAL A 235 -13.94 3.76 4.31
C VAL A 235 -14.64 2.49 4.77
N ALA A 236 -15.02 1.60 3.85
CA ALA A 236 -15.65 0.33 4.20
C ALA A 236 -14.73 -0.54 5.06
N ALA A 237 -13.45 -0.65 4.71
CA ALA A 237 -12.47 -1.37 5.52
C ALA A 237 -12.32 -0.78 6.93
N TYR A 238 -12.32 0.55 7.05
CA TYR A 238 -12.28 1.24 8.34
C TYR A 238 -13.48 0.95 9.23
N ILE A 239 -14.70 1.06 8.68
CA ILE A 239 -15.92 0.84 9.46
C ILE A 239 -16.06 -0.64 9.83
N ARG A 240 -15.72 -1.57 8.93
CA ARG A 240 -15.68 -3.01 9.25
C ARG A 240 -14.72 -3.30 10.40
N GLU A 241 -13.52 -2.73 10.39
CA GLU A 241 -12.55 -2.93 11.48
C GLU A 241 -13.00 -2.32 12.81
N THR A 242 -13.56 -1.12 12.80
CA THR A 242 -13.73 -0.30 14.01
C THR A 242 -15.16 -0.27 14.55
N GLY A 243 -16.16 -0.36 13.68
CA GLY A 243 -17.55 -0.02 13.99
C GLY A 243 -17.82 1.48 14.15
N ASP A 244 -16.87 2.36 13.80
CA ASP A 244 -17.04 3.82 13.87
C ASP A 244 -17.84 4.34 12.66
N GLU A 245 -19.16 4.16 12.70
CA GLU A 245 -20.09 4.65 11.68
C GLU A 245 -20.18 6.18 11.65
N ALA A 246 -19.83 6.85 12.75
CA ALA A 246 -19.92 8.30 12.87
C ALA A 246 -19.03 9.03 11.85
N ILE A 247 -17.96 8.39 11.36
CA ILE A 247 -17.11 8.93 10.29
C ILE A 247 -17.92 9.29 9.03
N LEU A 248 -19.01 8.57 8.72
CA LEU A 248 -19.83 8.81 7.53
C LEU A 248 -20.53 10.18 7.54
N THR A 249 -20.71 10.76 8.74
CA THR A 249 -21.36 12.06 8.94
C THR A 249 -20.40 13.21 9.18
N GLU A 250 -19.09 12.95 9.19
CA GLU A 250 -18.08 14.00 9.31
C GLU A 250 -18.18 14.97 8.12
N ASP A 251 -18.08 16.27 8.42
CA ASP A 251 -18.10 17.33 7.42
C ASP A 251 -16.71 17.48 6.80
N VAL A 252 -16.62 17.23 5.49
CA VAL A 252 -15.38 17.18 4.72
C VAL A 252 -15.47 18.16 3.55
N PRO A 253 -14.46 19.02 3.32
CA PRO A 253 -14.46 19.93 2.18
C PRO A 253 -14.17 19.20 0.86
N PHE A 254 -14.66 19.71 -0.26
CA PHE A 254 -14.14 19.36 -1.58
C PHE A 254 -12.99 20.30 -1.96
N ASP A 255 -11.95 19.80 -2.64
CA ASP A 255 -10.77 20.57 -3.11
C ASP A 255 -10.14 21.44 -2.00
N ASN A 256 -10.18 20.94 -0.76
CA ASN A 256 -9.75 21.64 0.45
C ASN A 256 -10.40 23.04 0.65
N ASP A 257 -11.58 23.29 0.08
CA ASP A 257 -12.37 24.52 0.24
C ASP A 257 -13.40 24.38 1.37
N PRO A 258 -13.19 25.01 2.54
CA PRO A 258 -14.13 24.94 3.66
C PRO A 258 -15.50 25.56 3.40
N SER A 259 -15.66 26.32 2.30
CA SER A 259 -16.97 26.86 1.90
C SER A 259 -17.81 25.88 1.07
N ASN A 260 -17.22 24.77 0.64
CA ASN A 260 -17.84 23.72 -0.13
C ASN A 260 -17.58 22.35 0.53
N SER A 261 -18.33 22.06 1.59
CA SER A 261 -18.22 20.79 2.33
C SER A 261 -19.50 19.97 2.26
N ALA A 262 -19.36 18.67 2.48
CA ALA A 262 -20.46 17.74 2.67
C ALA A 262 -20.06 16.61 3.62
N SER A 263 -21.03 15.78 4.02
CA SER A 263 -20.74 14.58 4.80
C SER A 263 -19.87 13.60 4.02
N LEU A 264 -19.04 12.82 4.70
CA LEU A 264 -18.21 11.79 4.05
C LEU A 264 -19.05 10.81 3.21
N ILE A 265 -20.26 10.44 3.61
CA ILE A 265 -21.14 9.60 2.78
C ILE A 265 -21.49 10.25 1.43
N GLU A 266 -21.60 11.58 1.36
CA GLU A 266 -21.81 12.31 0.10
C GLU A 266 -20.57 12.26 -0.80
N HIS A 267 -19.36 12.29 -0.24
CA HIS A 267 -18.12 12.02 -0.99
C HIS A 267 -18.12 10.60 -1.60
N LEU A 268 -18.59 9.60 -0.84
CA LEU A 268 -18.71 8.22 -1.34
C LEU A 268 -19.77 8.10 -2.44
N ARG A 269 -20.91 8.78 -2.28
CA ARG A 269 -21.95 8.87 -3.31
C ARG A 269 -21.39 9.45 -4.60
N ARG A 270 -20.63 10.55 -4.52
CA ARG A 270 -19.98 11.16 -5.70
C ARG A 270 -18.95 10.24 -6.33
N SER A 271 -18.17 9.52 -5.53
CA SER A 271 -17.21 8.52 -6.01
C SER A 271 -17.89 7.40 -6.80
N PHE A 272 -18.99 6.87 -6.26
CA PHE A 272 -19.78 5.82 -6.90
C PHE A 272 -20.40 6.32 -8.22
N HIS A 273 -21.06 7.48 -8.18
CA HIS A 273 -21.73 8.05 -9.34
C HIS A 273 -20.77 8.59 -10.39
N TYR A 274 -19.54 8.94 -10.04
CA TYR A 274 -18.50 9.30 -11.02
C TYR A 274 -18.31 8.17 -12.03
N THR A 275 -18.21 6.92 -11.56
CA THR A 275 -18.10 5.75 -12.45
C THR A 275 -19.38 5.53 -13.25
N VAL A 276 -20.54 5.58 -12.59
CA VAL A 276 -21.86 5.42 -13.25
C VAL A 276 -22.07 6.42 -14.39
N ASN A 277 -21.58 7.66 -14.23
CA ASN A 277 -21.76 8.74 -15.19
C ASN A 277 -20.66 8.78 -16.28
N ASN A 278 -19.63 7.95 -16.16
CA ASN A 278 -18.49 7.91 -17.09
C ASN A 278 -18.29 6.51 -17.67
N LEU A 279 -19.30 6.05 -18.40
CA LEU A 279 -19.25 4.80 -19.17
C LEU A 279 -18.99 5.08 -20.65
N GLY A 280 -18.33 4.13 -21.32
CA GLY A 280 -18.10 4.13 -22.76
C GLY A 280 -19.14 3.32 -23.55
N PRO A 281 -18.85 3.03 -24.83
CA PRO A 281 -19.80 2.40 -25.75
C PRO A 281 -20.29 1.01 -25.33
N HIS A 282 -19.50 0.24 -24.57
CA HIS A 282 -19.85 -1.11 -24.11
C HIS A 282 -20.49 -1.10 -22.72
N GLY A 283 -20.76 0.08 -22.14
CA GLY A 283 -21.23 0.19 -20.76
C GLY A 283 -20.15 -0.11 -19.72
N LEU A 284 -18.87 -0.15 -20.12
CA LEU A 284 -17.72 -0.28 -19.23
C LEU A 284 -17.21 1.13 -18.84
N PRO A 285 -16.52 1.28 -17.70
CA PRO A 285 -16.02 2.59 -17.28
C PRO A 285 -14.95 3.14 -18.23
N LEU A 286 -15.04 4.43 -18.55
CA LEU A 286 -14.00 5.14 -19.27
C LEU A 286 -12.71 5.12 -18.45
N ILE A 287 -11.58 4.86 -19.11
CA ILE A 287 -10.29 4.75 -18.42
C ILE A 287 -9.70 6.11 -18.00
N GLY A 288 -10.05 7.20 -18.68
CA GLY A 288 -9.42 8.50 -18.43
C GLY A 288 -7.95 8.52 -18.85
N ARG A 289 -7.07 9.07 -18.02
CA ARG A 289 -5.60 9.10 -18.24
C ARG A 289 -5.00 7.71 -18.14
N ALA A 290 -5.41 6.97 -17.11
CA ALA A 290 -5.06 5.59 -16.81
C ALA A 290 -6.03 5.07 -15.73
N ASP A 291 -6.03 3.76 -15.51
CA ASP A 291 -6.58 3.17 -14.29
C ASP A 291 -5.44 2.88 -13.29
N TRP A 292 -5.56 1.85 -12.45
CA TRP A 292 -4.51 1.47 -11.51
C TRP A 292 -3.13 1.27 -12.17
N ASN A 293 -3.11 0.81 -13.42
CA ASN A 293 -1.88 0.74 -14.19
C ASN A 293 -1.57 2.11 -14.79
N ASP A 294 -0.76 2.90 -14.09
CA ASP A 294 -0.38 4.27 -14.47
C ASP A 294 0.26 4.36 -15.86
N CYS A 295 0.71 3.22 -16.44
CA CYS A 295 1.35 3.14 -17.75
C CYS A 295 0.40 2.75 -18.90
N LEU A 296 -0.88 2.45 -18.62
CA LEU A 296 -1.87 2.16 -19.67
C LEU A 296 -2.60 3.44 -20.09
N ASN A 297 -1.94 4.25 -20.92
CA ASN A 297 -2.39 5.61 -21.24
C ASN A 297 -3.08 5.68 -22.61
N LEU A 298 -4.32 5.21 -22.68
CA LEU A 298 -5.08 5.04 -23.93
C LEU A 298 -5.55 6.36 -24.58
N ASN A 299 -5.29 7.50 -23.93
CA ASN A 299 -5.61 8.86 -24.41
C ASN A 299 -4.34 9.74 -24.54
N CYS A 300 -3.13 9.16 -24.40
CA CYS A 300 -1.90 9.94 -24.40
C CYS A 300 -1.42 10.30 -25.82
N PHE A 301 -1.12 9.30 -26.65
CA PHE A 301 -0.56 9.47 -28.01
C PHE A 301 0.66 10.40 -28.07
N SER A 302 1.60 10.24 -27.14
CA SER A 302 2.85 11.02 -27.14
C SER A 302 3.92 10.39 -28.02
N GLU A 303 4.49 11.20 -28.91
CA GLU A 303 5.68 10.86 -29.71
C GLU A 303 6.88 11.75 -29.30
N THR A 304 6.70 12.59 -28.28
CA THR A 304 7.67 13.59 -27.82
C THR A 304 8.37 13.11 -26.55
N PRO A 305 9.70 12.92 -26.53
CA PRO A 305 10.42 12.34 -25.38
C PRO A 305 10.30 13.12 -24.06
N ASP A 306 10.06 14.43 -24.11
CA ASP A 306 10.00 15.30 -22.92
C ASP A 306 8.58 15.43 -22.34
N GLU A 307 7.59 14.74 -22.93
CA GLU A 307 6.21 14.74 -22.47
C GLU A 307 5.96 13.62 -21.44
N PRO A 308 5.51 13.92 -20.22
CA PRO A 308 5.13 12.90 -19.24
C PRO A 308 3.86 12.16 -19.66
N TYR A 309 3.94 10.83 -19.82
CA TYR A 309 2.79 10.00 -20.24
C TYR A 309 1.55 10.14 -19.36
N GLN A 310 1.75 10.32 -18.05
CA GLN A 310 0.69 10.41 -17.06
C GLN A 310 -0.14 11.69 -17.18
N THR A 311 0.44 12.80 -17.65
CA THR A 311 -0.26 14.10 -17.69
C THR A 311 -0.47 14.63 -19.11
N THR A 312 0.23 14.10 -20.10
CA THR A 312 0.01 14.40 -21.52
C THR A 312 -1.24 13.70 -22.06
N ALA A 313 -2.10 14.48 -22.72
CA ALA A 313 -3.29 13.99 -23.41
C ALA A 313 -3.38 14.63 -24.80
N ASN A 314 -2.62 14.10 -25.77
CA ASN A 314 -2.62 14.64 -27.13
C ASN A 314 -3.91 14.27 -27.89
N ARG A 315 -4.70 13.32 -27.40
CA ARG A 315 -6.02 12.98 -27.94
C ARG A 315 -7.02 12.68 -26.81
N GLU A 316 -8.10 13.45 -26.78
CA GLU A 316 -9.21 13.23 -25.85
C GLU A 316 -10.39 12.50 -26.53
N GLY A 317 -11.02 11.58 -25.81
CA GLY A 317 -12.14 10.80 -26.32
C GLY A 317 -12.93 10.12 -25.20
N ARG A 318 -14.11 9.60 -25.54
CA ARG A 318 -15.00 8.86 -24.62
C ARG A 318 -15.23 7.42 -25.09
N THR A 319 -14.19 6.82 -25.67
CA THR A 319 -14.25 5.46 -26.24
C THR A 319 -13.37 4.47 -25.49
N ALA A 320 -12.23 4.93 -24.93
CA ALA A 320 -11.33 4.04 -24.20
C ALA A 320 -11.93 3.62 -22.86
N GLU A 321 -12.08 2.31 -22.64
CA GLU A 321 -12.76 1.70 -21.50
C GLU A 321 -11.84 0.72 -20.75
N SER A 322 -11.98 0.61 -19.42
CA SER A 322 -11.20 -0.31 -18.58
C SER A 322 -12.06 -1.42 -17.98
N VAL A 323 -11.68 -2.66 -18.24
CA VAL A 323 -12.29 -3.84 -17.59
C VAL A 323 -11.83 -3.97 -16.13
N PHE A 324 -10.64 -3.45 -15.81
CA PHE A 324 -10.18 -3.38 -14.41
C PHE A 324 -11.10 -2.48 -13.57
N ILE A 325 -11.41 -1.26 -14.03
CA ILE A 325 -12.32 -0.36 -13.30
C ILE A 325 -13.71 -1.00 -13.19
N ALA A 326 -14.16 -1.72 -14.22
CA ALA A 326 -15.43 -2.45 -14.16
C ALA A 326 -15.43 -3.52 -13.05
N GLY A 327 -14.35 -4.31 -12.94
CA GLY A 327 -14.17 -5.28 -11.86
C GLY A 327 -14.11 -4.63 -10.47
N LEU A 328 -13.34 -3.53 -10.34
CA LEU A 328 -13.26 -2.73 -9.11
C LEU A 328 -14.63 -2.16 -8.71
N PHE A 329 -15.41 -1.67 -9.68
CA PHE A 329 -16.76 -1.16 -9.43
C PHE A 329 -17.69 -2.24 -8.90
N VAL A 330 -17.70 -3.44 -9.49
CA VAL A 330 -18.49 -4.57 -9.00
C VAL A 330 -18.02 -5.02 -7.62
N HIS A 331 -16.73 -4.91 -7.31
CA HIS A 331 -16.18 -5.18 -5.98
C HIS A 331 -16.62 -4.15 -4.93
N ALA A 332 -16.59 -2.86 -5.27
CA ALA A 332 -16.85 -1.75 -4.36
C ALA A 332 -18.35 -1.45 -4.17
N ALA A 333 -19.20 -1.78 -5.14
CA ALA A 333 -20.63 -1.49 -5.08
C ALA A 333 -21.35 -2.14 -3.89
N PRO A 334 -21.10 -3.42 -3.52
CA PRO A 334 -21.62 -4.00 -2.29
C PRO A 334 -21.17 -3.28 -1.02
N ALA A 335 -19.93 -2.79 -0.99
CA ALA A 335 -19.42 -2.00 0.14
C ALA A 335 -20.15 -0.66 0.24
N PHE A 336 -20.32 0.06 -0.87
CA PHE A 336 -21.12 1.29 -0.89
C PHE A 336 -22.57 1.06 -0.46
N ALA A 337 -23.21 -0.01 -0.96
CA ALA A 337 -24.58 -0.35 -0.58
C ALA A 337 -24.71 -0.64 0.92
N GLU A 338 -23.74 -1.35 1.49
CA GLU A 338 -23.67 -1.63 2.94
C GLU A 338 -23.54 -0.31 3.75
N LEU A 339 -22.71 0.63 3.30
CA LEU A 339 -22.57 1.95 3.94
C LEU A 339 -23.82 2.82 3.80
N ALA A 340 -24.50 2.75 2.65
CA ALA A 340 -25.77 3.44 2.42
C ALA A 340 -26.88 2.89 3.33
N GLU A 341 -26.92 1.57 3.57
CA GLU A 341 -27.86 0.93 4.50
C GLU A 341 -27.66 1.38 5.94
N LEU A 342 -26.41 1.52 6.40
CA LEU A 342 -26.11 2.08 7.72
C LEU A 342 -26.68 3.50 7.91
N MET A 343 -26.69 4.28 6.83
CA MET A 343 -27.26 5.63 6.82
C MET A 343 -28.77 5.68 6.58
N GLY A 344 -29.44 4.53 6.44
CA GLY A 344 -30.88 4.43 6.18
C GLY A 344 -31.27 4.67 4.72
N PHE A 345 -30.33 4.67 3.78
CA PHE A 345 -30.57 4.90 2.35
C PHE A 345 -30.81 3.59 1.59
N ALA A 346 -31.87 2.86 1.97
CA ALA A 346 -32.17 1.53 1.42
C ALA A 346 -32.38 1.52 -0.11
N ASP A 347 -33.06 2.52 -0.65
CA ASP A 347 -33.30 2.63 -2.10
C ASP A 347 -32.00 2.86 -2.88
N GLU A 348 -31.07 3.65 -2.32
CA GLU A 348 -29.75 3.89 -2.90
C GLU A 348 -28.88 2.63 -2.85
N ALA A 349 -28.92 1.89 -1.75
CA ALA A 349 -28.25 0.60 -1.62
C ALA A 349 -28.76 -0.42 -2.64
N ALA A 350 -30.09 -0.48 -2.86
CA ALA A 350 -30.68 -1.31 -3.90
C ALA A 350 -30.23 -0.88 -5.30
N ALA A 351 -30.26 0.43 -5.59
CA ALA A 351 -29.78 0.97 -6.87
C ALA A 351 -28.29 0.66 -7.12
N ALA A 352 -27.45 0.76 -6.09
CA ALA A 352 -26.02 0.44 -6.17
C ALA A 352 -25.80 -1.03 -6.56
N ARG A 353 -26.56 -1.97 -5.96
CA ARG A 353 -26.54 -3.39 -6.34
C ARG A 353 -27.02 -3.62 -7.77
N ASP A 354 -28.02 -2.89 -8.22
CA ASP A 354 -28.49 -2.97 -9.61
C ASP A 354 -27.46 -2.46 -10.61
N HIS A 355 -26.73 -1.38 -10.27
CA HIS A 355 -25.60 -0.91 -11.08
C HIS A 355 -24.48 -1.97 -11.11
N ALA A 356 -24.16 -2.60 -9.99
CA ALA A 356 -23.17 -3.69 -9.94
C ALA A 356 -23.58 -4.85 -10.86
N ALA A 357 -24.84 -5.29 -10.79
CA ALA A 357 -25.35 -6.37 -11.63
C ALA A 357 -25.36 -5.99 -13.13
N ARG A 358 -25.62 -4.71 -13.47
CA ARG A 358 -25.47 -4.20 -14.85
C ARG A 358 -24.01 -4.26 -15.32
N MET A 359 -23.09 -3.81 -14.48
CA MET A 359 -21.65 -3.83 -14.79
C MET A 359 -21.12 -5.25 -14.95
N GLU A 360 -21.51 -6.18 -14.06
CA GLU A 360 -21.17 -7.60 -14.19
C GLU A 360 -21.61 -8.17 -15.55
N ARG A 361 -22.83 -7.85 -16.00
CA ARG A 361 -23.31 -8.26 -17.33
C ARG A 361 -22.47 -7.66 -18.46
N ALA A 362 -22.15 -6.37 -18.39
CA ALA A 362 -21.29 -5.71 -19.38
C ALA A 362 -19.89 -6.35 -19.45
N VAL A 363 -19.30 -6.70 -18.29
CA VAL A 363 -18.02 -7.41 -18.23
C VAL A 363 -18.13 -8.81 -18.84
N LEU A 364 -19.19 -9.56 -18.57
CA LEU A 364 -19.37 -10.90 -19.11
C LEU A 364 -19.66 -10.90 -20.63
N GLU A 365 -20.34 -9.87 -21.14
CA GLU A 365 -20.71 -9.74 -22.55
C GLU A 365 -19.59 -9.13 -23.41
N HIS A 366 -18.97 -8.05 -22.92
CA HIS A 366 -18.01 -7.26 -23.68
C HIS A 366 -16.59 -7.31 -23.10
N GLY A 367 -16.43 -7.70 -21.83
CA GLY A 367 -15.13 -7.84 -21.17
C GLY A 367 -14.57 -9.27 -21.20
N TRP A 368 -15.22 -10.24 -21.84
CA TRP A 368 -14.77 -11.63 -21.90
C TRP A 368 -14.17 -11.99 -23.26
N ASP A 369 -12.94 -12.52 -23.27
CA ASP A 369 -12.21 -12.87 -24.49
C ASP A 369 -12.26 -14.37 -24.83
N GLY A 370 -13.09 -15.14 -24.13
CA GLY A 370 -13.28 -16.58 -24.35
C GLY A 370 -12.57 -17.47 -23.34
N ASP A 371 -11.34 -17.12 -22.92
CA ASP A 371 -10.54 -17.88 -21.94
C ASP A 371 -10.11 -17.03 -20.72
N TRP A 372 -10.23 -15.71 -20.81
CA TRP A 372 -9.87 -14.73 -19.80
C TRP A 372 -10.66 -13.43 -20.02
N PHE A 373 -10.60 -12.51 -19.05
CA PHE A 373 -11.17 -11.18 -19.20
C PHE A 373 -10.24 -10.28 -20.03
N LEU A 374 -10.79 -9.49 -20.95
CA LEU A 374 -10.06 -8.43 -21.65
C LEU A 374 -9.44 -7.44 -20.67
N ARG A 375 -8.43 -6.69 -21.14
CA ARG A 375 -7.82 -5.61 -20.35
C ARG A 375 -8.57 -4.29 -20.46
N ALA A 376 -8.90 -3.92 -21.68
CA ALA A 376 -9.48 -2.62 -22.02
C ALA A 376 -9.99 -2.61 -23.46
N TYR A 377 -10.67 -1.52 -23.81
CA TYR A 377 -10.82 -1.05 -25.19
C TYR A 377 -10.01 0.23 -25.36
N ASP A 378 -9.25 0.34 -26.45
CA ASP A 378 -8.43 1.52 -26.74
C ASP A 378 -9.26 2.72 -27.25
N PHE A 379 -8.58 3.84 -27.55
CA PHE A 379 -9.22 5.03 -28.11
C PHE A 379 -10.10 4.74 -29.34
N PHE A 380 -9.72 3.76 -30.15
CA PHE A 380 -10.40 3.40 -31.39
C PHE A 380 -11.46 2.32 -31.19
N GLY A 381 -11.69 1.87 -29.95
CA GLY A 381 -12.60 0.77 -29.62
C GLY A 381 -12.04 -0.60 -29.99
N ARG A 382 -10.72 -0.73 -30.18
CA ARG A 382 -10.07 -2.02 -30.40
C ARG A 382 -9.77 -2.68 -29.05
N LYS A 383 -9.86 -4.00 -29.00
CA LYS A 383 -9.59 -4.77 -27.79
C LYS A 383 -8.12 -4.67 -27.39
N VAL A 384 -7.86 -4.55 -26.10
CA VAL A 384 -6.54 -4.69 -25.46
C VAL A 384 -6.59 -5.89 -24.53
N GLY A 385 -5.55 -6.73 -24.50
CA GLY A 385 -5.59 -7.97 -23.70
C GLY A 385 -6.47 -9.06 -24.32
N SER A 386 -6.40 -9.22 -25.64
CA SER A 386 -7.17 -10.23 -26.39
C SER A 386 -6.26 -11.27 -27.06
N ARG A 387 -6.79 -12.48 -27.27
CA ARG A 387 -6.20 -13.52 -28.12
C ARG A 387 -5.91 -13.04 -29.55
N ASP A 388 -6.62 -12.01 -29.99
CA ASP A 388 -6.50 -11.42 -31.32
C ASP A 388 -5.27 -10.49 -31.43
N CYS A 389 -4.63 -10.13 -30.30
CA CYS A 389 -3.42 -9.32 -30.28
C CYS A 389 -2.16 -10.19 -30.50
N ASP A 390 -1.15 -9.64 -31.17
CA ASP A 390 0.14 -10.35 -31.31
C ASP A 390 0.92 -10.38 -29.98
N GLU A 391 1.02 -9.23 -29.32
CA GLU A 391 1.61 -9.02 -27.99
C GLU A 391 0.55 -8.51 -27.00
N GLY A 392 0.80 -8.63 -25.70
CA GLY A 392 -0.16 -8.18 -24.67
C GLY A 392 -1.51 -8.90 -24.76
N ARG A 393 -1.51 -10.23 -24.93
CA ARG A 393 -2.74 -11.04 -25.12
C ARG A 393 -3.56 -11.22 -23.86
N ILE A 394 -2.91 -11.30 -22.71
CA ILE A 394 -3.56 -11.45 -21.40
C ILE A 394 -2.84 -10.57 -20.39
N PHE A 395 -3.64 -9.92 -19.54
CA PHE A 395 -3.20 -9.02 -18.49
C PHE A 395 -3.74 -9.51 -17.14
N ILE A 396 -2.96 -9.39 -16.08
CA ILE A 396 -3.27 -9.94 -14.76
C ILE A 396 -4.38 -9.17 -14.04
N GLU A 397 -4.45 -7.85 -14.19
CA GLU A 397 -5.23 -6.98 -13.29
C GLU A 397 -6.74 -7.31 -13.31
N PRO A 398 -7.39 -7.43 -14.49
CA PRO A 398 -8.80 -7.79 -14.54
C PRO A 398 -9.06 -9.23 -14.08
N GLN A 399 -8.12 -10.16 -14.26
CA GLN A 399 -8.33 -11.56 -13.86
C GLN A 399 -8.45 -11.68 -12.34
N GLY A 400 -7.57 -10.98 -11.62
CA GLY A 400 -7.65 -10.90 -10.17
C GLY A 400 -8.94 -10.18 -9.74
N PHE A 401 -9.14 -8.94 -10.19
CA PHE A 401 -10.22 -8.10 -9.66
C PHE A 401 -11.63 -8.55 -10.04
N CYS A 402 -11.87 -8.97 -11.29
CA CYS A 402 -13.18 -9.47 -11.68
C CYS A 402 -13.56 -10.73 -10.88
N VAL A 403 -12.60 -11.64 -10.67
CA VAL A 403 -12.86 -12.85 -9.88
C VAL A 403 -12.99 -12.55 -8.39
N MET A 404 -12.20 -11.61 -7.84
CA MET A 404 -12.39 -11.10 -6.47
C MET A 404 -13.79 -10.50 -6.27
N ALA A 405 -14.34 -9.85 -7.30
CA ALA A 405 -15.71 -9.34 -7.31
C ALA A 405 -16.78 -10.43 -7.52
N GLY A 406 -16.37 -11.69 -7.73
CA GLY A 406 -17.26 -12.84 -7.96
C GLY A 406 -17.72 -13.03 -9.40
N ILE A 407 -17.26 -12.20 -10.34
CA ILE A 407 -17.65 -12.26 -11.75
C ILE A 407 -17.18 -13.59 -12.35
N GLY A 408 -18.09 -14.33 -12.96
CA GLY A 408 -17.80 -15.62 -13.61
C GLY A 408 -17.60 -16.80 -12.64
N ALA A 409 -17.86 -16.62 -11.33
CA ALA A 409 -17.74 -17.70 -10.35
C ALA A 409 -18.82 -18.78 -10.54
N ARG A 410 -20.00 -18.41 -11.05
CA ARG A 410 -21.16 -19.31 -11.19
C ARG A 410 -21.19 -20.10 -12.49
N ASP A 411 -20.48 -19.65 -13.53
CA ASP A 411 -20.52 -20.22 -14.87
C ASP A 411 -19.17 -20.81 -15.32
N GLY A 412 -18.19 -20.85 -14.41
CA GLY A 412 -16.87 -21.44 -14.63
C GLY A 412 -15.84 -20.50 -15.28
N LYS A 413 -16.23 -19.30 -15.73
CA LYS A 413 -15.30 -18.35 -16.36
C LYS A 413 -14.21 -17.88 -15.41
N ALA A 414 -14.50 -17.73 -14.11
CA ALA A 414 -13.51 -17.38 -13.10
C ALA A 414 -12.38 -18.42 -13.02
N LEU A 415 -12.73 -19.71 -12.97
CA LEU A 415 -11.75 -20.80 -12.97
C LEU A 415 -10.93 -20.79 -14.26
N GLN A 416 -11.58 -20.60 -15.41
CA GLN A 416 -10.91 -20.55 -16.72
C GLN A 416 -9.92 -19.38 -16.81
N ALA A 417 -10.30 -18.19 -16.34
CA ALA A 417 -9.42 -17.02 -16.28
C ALA A 417 -8.19 -17.28 -15.39
N LEU A 418 -8.38 -17.84 -14.20
CA LEU A 418 -7.27 -18.18 -13.28
C LEU A 418 -6.36 -19.28 -13.82
N ASP A 419 -6.92 -20.27 -14.52
CA ASP A 419 -6.14 -21.30 -15.22
C ASP A 419 -5.34 -20.71 -16.40
N SER A 420 -5.87 -19.67 -17.05
CA SER A 420 -5.13 -18.88 -18.04
C SER A 420 -4.02 -18.05 -17.42
N VAL A 421 -4.24 -17.43 -16.25
CA VAL A 421 -3.17 -16.77 -15.47
C VAL A 421 -2.06 -17.77 -15.14
N LYS A 422 -2.41 -18.95 -14.62
CA LYS A 422 -1.43 -19.99 -14.30
C LYS A 422 -0.61 -20.44 -15.53
N ARG A 423 -1.26 -20.61 -16.69
CA ARG A 423 -0.58 -21.04 -17.92
C ARG A 423 0.29 -19.95 -18.52
N HIS A 424 -0.22 -18.72 -18.56
CA HIS A 424 0.36 -17.67 -19.38
C HIS A 424 1.19 -16.67 -18.59
N LEU A 425 0.92 -16.44 -17.31
CA LEU A 425 1.54 -15.35 -16.55
C LEU A 425 2.39 -15.84 -15.36
N ASP A 426 2.16 -17.06 -14.88
CA ASP A 426 2.91 -17.58 -13.73
C ASP A 426 4.40 -17.82 -14.03
N THR A 427 5.24 -17.56 -13.04
CA THR A 427 6.68 -17.84 -13.06
C THR A 427 7.15 -18.38 -11.70
N ARG A 428 8.44 -18.69 -11.57
CA ARG A 428 9.02 -19.05 -10.26
C ARG A 428 9.00 -17.89 -9.25
N TYR A 429 9.05 -16.64 -9.70
CA TYR A 429 9.23 -15.46 -8.84
C TYR A 429 7.97 -14.61 -8.69
N GLY A 430 6.82 -15.13 -9.14
CA GLY A 430 5.53 -14.44 -9.13
C GLY A 430 4.87 -14.41 -10.51
N ILE A 431 3.79 -13.65 -10.62
CA ILE A 431 2.95 -13.56 -11.81
C ILE A 431 3.29 -12.26 -12.55
N VAL A 432 3.67 -12.37 -13.83
CA VAL A 432 3.97 -11.18 -14.67
C VAL A 432 2.69 -10.43 -15.06
N LEU A 433 2.81 -9.12 -15.29
CA LEU A 433 1.67 -8.24 -15.53
C LEU A 433 0.90 -8.60 -16.81
N ASN A 434 1.60 -8.81 -17.93
CA ASN A 434 1.00 -9.15 -19.22
C ASN A 434 1.91 -10.05 -20.04
N GLN A 435 1.31 -10.82 -20.95
CA GLN A 435 2.04 -11.70 -21.87
C GLN A 435 1.37 -11.82 -23.24
N PRO A 436 2.15 -11.91 -24.35
CA PRO A 436 3.57 -11.57 -24.43
C PRO A 436 3.87 -10.12 -24.01
N ALA A 437 5.11 -9.81 -23.63
CA ALA A 437 5.56 -8.43 -23.46
C ALA A 437 5.52 -7.67 -24.79
N TYR A 438 5.38 -6.35 -24.76
CA TYR A 438 5.49 -5.52 -25.97
C TYR A 438 6.97 -5.37 -26.36
N SER A 439 7.33 -5.66 -27.61
CA SER A 439 8.70 -5.55 -28.12
C SER A 439 8.96 -4.27 -28.93
N THR A 440 7.90 -3.56 -29.33
CA THR A 440 7.97 -2.26 -30.00
C THR A 440 7.09 -1.23 -29.28
N TYR A 441 7.38 0.06 -29.49
CA TYR A 441 6.56 1.12 -28.93
C TYR A 441 5.18 1.18 -29.61
N HIS A 442 4.14 1.19 -28.79
CA HIS A 442 2.74 1.34 -29.16
C HIS A 442 2.22 2.69 -28.67
N VAL A 443 2.19 3.67 -29.56
CA VAL A 443 1.78 5.05 -29.27
C VAL A 443 0.35 5.14 -28.70
N GLU A 444 -0.52 4.22 -29.09
CA GLU A 444 -1.90 4.09 -28.63
C GLU A 444 -2.03 3.52 -27.21
N LEU A 445 -0.97 2.93 -26.65
CA LEU A 445 -0.96 2.31 -25.32
C LEU A 445 -0.19 3.13 -24.27
N GLY A 446 0.64 4.09 -24.70
CA GLY A 446 1.40 4.94 -23.80
C GLY A 446 2.63 4.25 -23.19
N GLU A 447 2.90 4.56 -21.92
CA GLU A 447 4.18 4.22 -21.27
C GLU A 447 4.44 2.72 -21.18
N ILE A 448 3.40 1.88 -21.12
CA ILE A 448 3.55 0.43 -20.93
C ILE A 448 4.48 -0.21 -21.96
N SER A 449 4.48 0.28 -23.20
CA SER A 449 5.33 -0.26 -24.27
C SER A 449 6.69 0.42 -24.39
N SER A 450 6.99 1.40 -23.54
CA SER A 450 8.29 2.10 -23.49
C SER A 450 9.33 1.33 -22.67
N TYR A 451 8.90 0.51 -21.70
CA TYR A 451 9.79 -0.34 -20.92
C TYR A 451 10.28 -1.52 -21.78
N PRO A 452 11.57 -1.91 -21.66
CA PRO A 452 12.04 -3.16 -22.22
C PRO A 452 11.27 -4.37 -21.65
N PRO A 453 11.07 -5.45 -22.43
CA PRO A 453 10.36 -6.66 -22.00
C PRO A 453 10.83 -7.21 -20.64
N GLY A 454 9.87 -7.50 -19.76
CA GLY A 454 10.11 -8.12 -18.46
C GLY A 454 10.44 -7.14 -17.34
N TYR A 455 10.34 -5.84 -17.56
CA TYR A 455 10.55 -4.83 -16.52
C TYR A 455 9.31 -3.99 -16.32
N LYS A 456 9.08 -3.60 -15.06
CA LYS A 456 8.05 -2.62 -14.71
C LYS A 456 6.70 -3.08 -15.28
N GLU A 457 5.92 -2.18 -15.86
CA GLU A 457 4.57 -2.46 -16.32
C GLU A 457 4.54 -3.30 -17.61
N ASN A 458 5.67 -3.44 -18.33
CA ASN A 458 5.80 -4.33 -19.49
C ASN A 458 6.28 -5.73 -19.08
N ALA A 459 5.34 -6.60 -18.73
CA ALA A 459 5.60 -7.99 -18.33
C ALA A 459 6.57 -8.17 -17.14
N GLY A 460 6.80 -7.13 -16.34
CA GLY A 460 7.40 -7.29 -15.02
C GLY A 460 6.45 -7.98 -14.05
N ILE A 461 6.99 -8.59 -12.99
CA ILE A 461 6.20 -9.10 -11.88
C ILE A 461 5.92 -7.91 -10.97
N PHE A 462 4.75 -7.31 -11.14
CA PHE A 462 4.28 -6.24 -10.28
C PHE A 462 3.67 -6.85 -9.02
N CYS A 463 4.44 -6.95 -7.94
CA CYS A 463 4.06 -7.71 -6.75
C CYS A 463 2.75 -7.23 -6.11
N HIS A 464 2.32 -6.00 -6.37
CA HIS A 464 1.08 -5.41 -5.88
C HIS A 464 -0.18 -6.10 -6.43
N ASN A 465 -0.20 -6.47 -7.71
CA ASN A 465 -1.39 -7.07 -8.34
C ASN A 465 -1.48 -8.59 -8.15
N ASN A 466 -0.39 -9.23 -7.73
CA ASN A 466 -0.33 -10.66 -7.47
C ASN A 466 -1.30 -11.08 -6.34
N PRO A 467 -1.40 -10.37 -5.20
CA PRO A 467 -2.44 -10.57 -4.18
C PRO A 467 -3.87 -10.64 -4.70
N TRP A 468 -4.20 -9.95 -5.79
CA TRP A 468 -5.56 -10.00 -6.33
C TRP A 468 -5.87 -11.38 -6.91
N VAL A 469 -4.90 -11.98 -7.59
CA VAL A 469 -4.99 -13.37 -8.04
C VAL A 469 -4.99 -14.31 -6.83
N MET A 470 -4.18 -14.06 -5.79
CA MET A 470 -4.21 -14.89 -4.57
C MET A 470 -5.60 -14.89 -3.94
N ILE A 471 -6.22 -13.73 -3.79
CA ILE A 471 -7.57 -13.59 -3.23
C ILE A 471 -8.59 -14.25 -4.17
N ALA A 472 -8.50 -14.03 -5.48
CA ALA A 472 -9.36 -14.68 -6.47
C ALA A 472 -9.29 -16.22 -6.39
N GLU A 473 -8.11 -16.80 -6.20
CA GLU A 473 -7.95 -18.25 -5.99
C GLU A 473 -8.65 -18.72 -4.72
N THR A 474 -8.66 -17.91 -3.64
CA THR A 474 -9.47 -18.23 -2.44
C THR A 474 -10.98 -18.15 -2.70
N VAL A 475 -11.44 -17.23 -3.55
CA VAL A 475 -12.87 -17.09 -3.92
C VAL A 475 -13.36 -18.34 -4.65
N VAL A 476 -12.53 -18.96 -5.48
CA VAL A 476 -12.86 -20.23 -6.17
C VAL A 476 -12.44 -21.48 -5.38
N GLY A 477 -11.99 -21.33 -4.12
CA GLY A 477 -11.69 -22.43 -3.22
C GLY A 477 -10.34 -23.14 -3.44
N ARG A 478 -9.40 -22.54 -4.16
CA ARG A 478 -8.07 -23.13 -4.48
C ARG A 478 -6.97 -22.63 -3.52
N GLY A 479 -7.11 -22.93 -2.24
CA GLY A 479 -6.20 -22.46 -1.18
C GLY A 479 -4.73 -22.85 -1.37
N ASP A 480 -4.45 -24.03 -1.92
CA ASP A 480 -3.07 -24.44 -2.26
C ASP A 480 -2.43 -23.50 -3.29
N ARG A 481 -3.20 -23.06 -4.29
CA ARG A 481 -2.72 -22.16 -5.35
C ARG A 481 -2.53 -20.74 -4.82
N ALA A 482 -3.46 -20.25 -4.01
CA ALA A 482 -3.34 -18.96 -3.34
C ALA A 482 -2.06 -18.88 -2.50
N PHE A 483 -1.78 -19.94 -1.71
CA PHE A 483 -0.59 -19.99 -0.87
C PHE A 483 0.71 -20.23 -1.65
N ASP A 484 0.68 -21.00 -2.76
CA ASP A 484 1.81 -21.08 -3.70
C ASP A 484 2.21 -19.68 -4.21
N TYR A 485 1.25 -18.92 -4.74
CA TYR A 485 1.51 -17.56 -5.22
C TYR A 485 2.01 -16.62 -4.12
N TYR A 486 1.47 -16.69 -2.91
CA TYR A 486 1.95 -15.91 -1.77
C TYR A 486 3.45 -16.15 -1.50
N ARG A 487 3.86 -17.43 -1.43
CA ARG A 487 5.26 -17.80 -1.15
C ARG A 487 6.24 -17.35 -2.24
N LYS A 488 5.79 -17.23 -3.49
CA LYS A 488 6.65 -16.78 -4.59
C LYS A 488 7.11 -15.33 -4.48
N ILE A 489 6.40 -14.51 -3.70
CA ILE A 489 6.73 -13.09 -3.53
C ILE A 489 6.96 -12.67 -2.07
N ALA A 490 6.62 -13.52 -1.09
CA ALA A 490 6.79 -13.23 0.33
C ALA A 490 8.28 -13.25 0.74
N PRO A 491 8.82 -12.17 1.33
CA PRO A 491 10.25 -12.01 1.63
C PRO A 491 10.89 -13.20 2.37
N ALA A 492 10.19 -13.77 3.34
CA ALA A 492 10.69 -14.91 4.12
C ALA A 492 10.95 -16.19 3.30
N TRP A 493 10.32 -16.34 2.13
CA TRP A 493 10.59 -17.43 1.19
C TRP A 493 11.62 -17.07 0.12
N LEU A 494 11.95 -15.78 -0.02
CA LEU A 494 12.96 -15.28 -0.97
C LEU A 494 14.33 -15.05 -0.32
N GLU A 495 14.42 -15.14 1.00
CA GLU A 495 15.65 -14.96 1.77
C GLU A 495 16.81 -15.84 1.26
N GLU A 496 16.55 -17.11 0.93
CA GLU A 496 17.57 -18.05 0.43
C GLU A 496 18.08 -17.70 -0.98
N ILE A 497 17.36 -16.85 -1.71
CA ILE A 497 17.74 -16.38 -3.05
C ILE A 497 18.09 -14.88 -3.06
N SER A 498 18.53 -14.33 -1.92
CA SER A 498 18.85 -12.90 -1.77
C SER A 498 19.81 -12.36 -2.86
N GLU A 499 20.77 -13.18 -3.30
CA GLU A 499 21.69 -12.81 -4.39
C GLU A 499 20.99 -12.58 -5.73
N VAL A 500 19.88 -13.29 -5.98
CA VAL A 500 19.00 -13.09 -7.13
C VAL A 500 18.03 -11.95 -6.87
N HIS A 501 17.43 -11.87 -5.67
CA HIS A 501 16.42 -10.86 -5.36
C HIS A 501 17.00 -9.44 -5.27
N ARG A 502 18.26 -9.29 -4.83
CA ARG A 502 19.06 -8.05 -4.72
C ARG A 502 18.57 -7.01 -3.70
N THR A 503 17.29 -6.97 -3.36
CA THR A 503 16.73 -6.07 -2.33
C THR A 503 16.59 -6.78 -0.97
N GLU A 504 16.12 -6.03 0.03
CA GLU A 504 15.99 -6.48 1.41
C GLU A 504 15.15 -7.77 1.56
N PRO A 505 15.65 -8.83 2.23
CA PRO A 505 14.97 -10.12 2.36
C PRO A 505 13.86 -10.15 3.43
N TYR A 506 13.43 -8.99 3.91
CA TYR A 506 12.46 -8.85 5.00
C TYR A 506 11.32 -7.87 4.70
N VAL A 507 11.28 -7.29 3.49
CA VAL A 507 10.18 -6.44 3.02
C VAL A 507 9.87 -6.74 1.55
N TYR A 508 8.61 -6.54 1.17
CA TYR A 508 8.22 -6.62 -0.24
C TYR A 508 8.83 -5.48 -1.06
N ALA A 509 9.02 -5.74 -2.35
CA ALA A 509 9.34 -4.74 -3.36
C ALA A 509 8.18 -4.54 -4.33
N GLN A 510 8.15 -3.41 -5.04
CA GLN A 510 7.11 -3.12 -6.03
C GLN A 510 7.19 -4.07 -7.23
N MET A 511 8.41 -4.30 -7.72
CA MET A 511 8.63 -5.00 -8.98
C MET A 511 9.78 -5.99 -8.86
N VAL A 512 9.55 -7.19 -9.38
CA VAL A 512 10.57 -8.19 -9.70
C VAL A 512 10.63 -8.33 -11.22
N ALA A 513 11.82 -8.35 -11.79
CA ALA A 513 11.96 -8.52 -13.24
C ALA A 513 11.33 -9.85 -13.65
N GLY A 514 10.47 -9.82 -14.67
CA GLY A 514 9.72 -10.95 -15.20
C GLY A 514 10.53 -11.82 -16.15
N ARG A 515 9.89 -12.87 -16.68
CA ARG A 515 10.58 -13.93 -17.43
C ARG A 515 11.18 -13.51 -18.77
N ASP A 516 10.72 -12.41 -19.36
CA ASP A 516 11.27 -11.86 -20.61
C ASP A 516 12.54 -11.02 -20.38
N ALA A 517 12.85 -10.71 -19.12
CA ALA A 517 14.06 -9.98 -18.76
C ALA A 517 15.23 -10.93 -18.53
N VAL A 518 16.41 -10.54 -18.99
CA VAL A 518 17.69 -11.23 -18.68
C VAL A 518 18.02 -11.25 -17.18
N ARG A 519 17.34 -10.42 -16.38
CA ARG A 519 17.47 -10.30 -14.92
C ARG A 519 16.29 -10.91 -14.16
N HIS A 520 15.55 -11.84 -14.76
CA HIS A 520 14.38 -12.48 -14.15
C HIS A 520 14.65 -12.92 -12.69
N GLY A 521 13.87 -12.37 -11.75
CA GLY A 521 14.04 -12.57 -10.31
C GLY A 521 14.68 -11.41 -9.55
N GLU A 522 15.35 -10.47 -10.21
CA GLU A 522 15.92 -9.27 -9.56
C GLU A 522 14.84 -8.23 -9.26
N ALA A 523 14.76 -7.79 -8.01
CA ALA A 523 13.79 -6.80 -7.55
C ALA A 523 14.30 -5.36 -7.67
N LYS A 524 13.36 -4.41 -7.73
CA LYS A 524 13.57 -2.96 -7.65
C LYS A 524 12.45 -2.30 -6.86
N ASN A 525 12.69 -1.07 -6.41
CA ASN A 525 11.71 -0.24 -5.71
C ASN A 525 11.18 -0.96 -4.44
N SER A 526 12.11 -1.32 -3.55
CA SER A 526 11.78 -1.95 -2.27
C SER A 526 11.07 -1.00 -1.30
N TRP A 527 10.46 -1.56 -0.26
CA TRP A 527 9.73 -0.87 0.82
C TRP A 527 8.41 -0.21 0.44
N LEU A 528 8.46 0.83 -0.39
CA LEU A 528 7.34 1.74 -0.59
C LEU A 528 6.44 1.24 -1.71
N THR A 529 5.56 0.30 -1.36
CA THR A 529 4.66 -0.35 -2.32
C THR A 529 3.38 -0.83 -1.66
N GLY A 530 2.25 -0.75 -2.38
CA GLY A 530 0.97 -1.27 -1.92
C GLY A 530 0.94 -2.80 -1.83
N THR A 531 1.98 -3.46 -2.35
CA THR A 531 2.26 -4.89 -2.14
C THR A 531 2.19 -5.28 -0.65
N ALA A 532 2.68 -4.43 0.25
CA ALA A 532 2.63 -4.71 1.68
C ALA A 532 1.19 -4.83 2.19
N ALA A 533 0.35 -3.83 1.90
CA ALA A 533 -1.04 -3.81 2.34
C ALA A 533 -1.88 -4.89 1.66
N TRP A 534 -1.70 -5.12 0.36
CA TRP A 534 -2.45 -6.16 -0.35
C TRP A 534 -2.02 -7.57 0.01
N ASN A 535 -0.73 -7.82 0.30
CA ASN A 535 -0.33 -9.12 0.83
C ASN A 535 -0.85 -9.33 2.25
N TRP A 536 -0.97 -8.27 3.07
CA TRP A 536 -1.66 -8.37 4.36
C TRP A 536 -3.13 -8.77 4.18
N VAL A 537 -3.85 -8.12 3.27
CA VAL A 537 -5.23 -8.46 2.93
C VAL A 537 -5.32 -9.91 2.44
N ALA A 538 -4.46 -10.32 1.50
CA ALA A 538 -4.46 -11.69 0.99
C ALA A 538 -4.19 -12.71 2.11
N ILE A 539 -3.11 -12.54 2.87
CA ILE A 539 -2.69 -13.55 3.86
C ILE A 539 -3.61 -13.58 5.08
N ALA A 540 -3.94 -12.44 5.69
CA ALA A 540 -4.70 -12.38 6.93
C ALA A 540 -6.20 -12.58 6.68
N ASN A 541 -6.77 -11.89 5.67
CA ASN A 541 -8.23 -11.81 5.50
C ASN A 541 -8.81 -12.94 4.65
N HIS A 542 -8.02 -13.51 3.73
CA HIS A 542 -8.50 -14.45 2.71
C HIS A 542 -7.86 -15.83 2.80
N ILE A 543 -6.55 -15.93 2.93
CA ILE A 543 -5.84 -17.23 3.03
C ILE A 543 -6.01 -17.80 4.44
N LEU A 544 -5.57 -17.08 5.49
CA LEU A 544 -5.90 -17.43 6.88
C LEU A 544 -7.40 -17.22 7.17
N GLY A 545 -8.06 -16.37 6.37
CA GLY A 545 -9.51 -16.25 6.31
C GLY A 545 -10.14 -15.52 7.49
N ILE A 546 -9.40 -14.65 8.18
CA ILE A 546 -9.87 -13.95 9.38
C ILE A 546 -10.01 -12.47 9.05
N ARG A 547 -11.24 -12.00 8.85
CA ARG A 547 -11.50 -10.62 8.42
C ARG A 547 -12.69 -9.99 9.12
N PRO A 548 -12.62 -8.69 9.44
CA PRO A 548 -13.75 -7.96 9.98
C PRO A 548 -14.83 -7.72 8.92
N GLU A 549 -16.10 -7.87 9.30
CA GLU A 549 -17.29 -7.46 8.54
C GLU A 549 -18.21 -6.66 9.47
N LEU A 550 -19.22 -5.94 8.97
CA LEU A 550 -20.04 -5.11 9.84
C LEU A 550 -20.72 -5.91 10.97
N GLY A 551 -21.31 -7.06 10.62
CA GLY A 551 -22.04 -7.92 11.56
C GLY A 551 -21.18 -8.82 12.44
N GLY A 552 -19.87 -8.96 12.18
CA GLY A 552 -19.02 -9.87 12.95
C GLY A 552 -17.62 -10.06 12.39
N LEU A 553 -16.85 -10.94 13.03
CA LEU A 553 -15.56 -11.41 12.55
C LEU A 553 -15.77 -12.66 11.71
N ARG A 554 -15.46 -12.62 10.41
CA ARG A 554 -15.51 -13.81 9.57
C ARG A 554 -14.29 -14.68 9.79
N VAL A 555 -14.53 -15.99 9.90
CA VAL A 555 -13.53 -17.05 10.01
C VAL A 555 -13.81 -18.09 8.91
N ALA A 556 -13.15 -17.91 7.77
CA ALA A 556 -13.30 -18.74 6.57
C ALA A 556 -11.93 -19.00 5.93
N PRO A 557 -11.04 -19.78 6.58
CA PRO A 557 -9.72 -20.11 6.04
C PRO A 557 -9.79 -20.80 4.69
N CYS A 558 -8.87 -20.43 3.80
CA CYS A 558 -8.62 -21.04 2.51
C CYS A 558 -7.10 -21.13 2.30
N ILE A 559 -6.44 -21.84 3.23
CA ILE A 559 -5.00 -22.10 3.21
C ILE A 559 -4.82 -23.58 2.92
N GLY A 560 -4.00 -23.90 1.92
CA GLY A 560 -3.78 -25.26 1.45
C GLY A 560 -3.36 -26.28 2.53
N ALA A 561 -3.28 -27.56 2.17
CA ALA A 561 -3.00 -28.65 3.12
C ALA A 561 -1.61 -28.55 3.80
N GLU A 562 -0.71 -27.72 3.25
CA GLU A 562 0.64 -27.48 3.79
C GLU A 562 0.65 -26.84 5.18
N VAL A 563 -0.42 -26.12 5.57
CA VAL A 563 -0.60 -25.57 6.92
C VAL A 563 -1.75 -26.31 7.60
N PRO A 564 -1.49 -27.47 8.26
CA PRO A 564 -2.53 -28.37 8.74
C PRO A 564 -3.27 -27.83 9.98
N HIS A 565 -2.66 -26.91 10.71
CA HIS A 565 -3.29 -26.24 11.84
C HIS A 565 -2.60 -24.91 12.09
N PHE A 566 -3.35 -23.96 12.67
CA PHE A 566 -2.80 -22.72 13.17
C PHE A 566 -3.72 -22.09 14.22
N THR A 567 -3.18 -21.18 15.02
CA THR A 567 -3.95 -20.36 15.95
C THR A 567 -3.72 -18.89 15.65
N VAL A 568 -4.79 -18.10 15.59
CA VAL A 568 -4.70 -16.63 15.52
C VAL A 568 -5.28 -16.02 16.79
N THR A 569 -4.50 -15.17 17.45
CA THR A 569 -5.00 -14.25 18.47
C THR A 569 -5.23 -12.89 17.81
N ARG A 570 -6.51 -12.52 17.67
CA ARG A 570 -6.96 -11.27 17.06
C ARG A 570 -7.57 -10.35 18.10
N ARG A 571 -7.05 -9.12 18.21
CA ARG A 571 -7.65 -8.07 19.04
C ARG A 571 -8.40 -7.11 18.13
N CYS A 572 -9.71 -7.02 18.28
CA CYS A 572 -10.57 -6.19 17.44
C CYS A 572 -11.84 -5.82 18.22
N ARG A 573 -12.37 -4.61 18.00
CA ARG A 573 -13.55 -4.06 18.70
C ARG A 573 -13.52 -4.20 20.23
N GLY A 574 -12.33 -4.07 20.82
CA GLY A 574 -12.11 -4.17 22.27
C GLY A 574 -12.14 -5.59 22.85
N ALA A 575 -12.40 -6.63 22.05
CA ALA A 575 -12.38 -8.04 22.46
C ALA A 575 -11.13 -8.77 21.94
N VAL A 576 -10.87 -9.95 22.51
CA VAL A 576 -9.81 -10.87 22.08
C VAL A 576 -10.45 -12.13 21.51
N TYR A 577 -10.15 -12.46 20.27
CA TYR A 577 -10.60 -13.69 19.61
C TYR A 577 -9.41 -14.62 19.49
N ARG A 578 -9.49 -15.81 20.10
CA ARG A 578 -8.53 -16.90 19.92
C ARG A 578 -9.13 -17.92 18.98
N ILE A 579 -8.59 -17.99 17.76
CA ILE A 579 -9.14 -18.77 16.66
C ILE A 579 -8.20 -19.93 16.40
N ARG A 580 -8.62 -21.13 16.78
CA ARG A 580 -7.89 -22.38 16.49
C ARG A 580 -8.47 -23.02 15.26
N VAL A 581 -7.63 -23.19 14.24
CA VAL A 581 -8.01 -23.81 12.97
C VAL A 581 -7.35 -25.18 12.86
N ASP A 582 -8.17 -26.21 12.71
CA ASP A 582 -7.78 -27.57 12.28
C ASP A 582 -8.11 -27.69 10.79
N ASN A 583 -7.09 -27.56 9.95
CA ASN A 583 -7.24 -27.42 8.51
C ASN A 583 -7.17 -28.80 7.82
N ARG A 584 -8.32 -29.49 7.72
CA ARG A 584 -8.39 -30.85 7.17
C ARG A 584 -8.93 -30.92 5.75
N LEU A 585 -9.51 -29.82 5.24
CA LEU A 585 -10.14 -29.74 3.92
C LEU A 585 -11.27 -30.78 3.75
N GLU A 586 -11.96 -31.11 4.83
CA GLU A 586 -13.06 -32.10 4.84
C GLU A 586 -14.43 -31.46 4.50
N HIS A 587 -14.51 -30.13 4.53
CA HIS A 587 -15.73 -29.35 4.41
C HIS A 587 -15.57 -28.19 3.42
N SER A 588 -16.53 -28.04 2.50
CA SER A 588 -16.55 -26.89 1.58
C SER A 588 -16.85 -25.55 2.27
N VAL A 589 -17.46 -25.61 3.46
CA VAL A 589 -17.70 -24.47 4.34
C VAL A 589 -17.21 -24.87 5.74
N PRO A 590 -16.31 -24.09 6.36
CA PRO A 590 -15.77 -24.42 7.67
C PRO A 590 -16.85 -24.54 8.76
N LEU A 591 -16.70 -25.52 9.64
CA LEU A 591 -17.55 -25.70 10.82
C LEU A 591 -16.96 -24.92 11.99
N LEU A 592 -17.76 -24.04 12.59
CA LEU A 592 -17.34 -23.19 13.70
C LEU A 592 -18.01 -23.59 15.01
N LYS A 593 -17.24 -23.56 16.09
CA LYS A 593 -17.76 -23.47 17.46
C LYS A 593 -17.23 -22.21 18.13
N VAL A 594 -18.11 -21.47 18.78
CA VAL A 594 -17.81 -20.26 19.55
C VAL A 594 -18.12 -20.55 21.01
N ASP A 595 -17.10 -20.46 21.87
CA ASP A 595 -17.18 -20.81 23.29
C ASP A 595 -17.81 -22.19 23.54
N GLY A 596 -17.42 -23.16 22.71
CA GLY A 596 -17.89 -24.56 22.77
C GLY A 596 -19.25 -24.83 22.11
N LYS A 597 -19.95 -23.81 21.61
CA LYS A 597 -21.26 -23.95 20.95
C LYS A 597 -21.12 -23.84 19.43
N ALA A 598 -21.69 -24.80 18.70
CA ALA A 598 -21.75 -24.72 17.25
C ALA A 598 -22.59 -23.51 16.81
N ILE A 599 -22.14 -22.84 15.75
CA ILE A 599 -22.89 -21.76 15.08
C ILE A 599 -23.10 -22.11 13.61
N ASP A 600 -24.12 -21.51 13.00
CA ASP A 600 -24.37 -21.64 11.57
C ASP A 600 -23.51 -20.64 10.78
N GLY A 601 -22.84 -21.12 9.73
CA GLY A 601 -22.00 -20.30 8.87
C GLY A 601 -20.66 -19.92 9.49
N THR A 602 -20.02 -18.90 8.91
CA THR A 602 -18.62 -18.52 9.21
C THR A 602 -18.46 -17.14 9.82
N LEU A 603 -19.56 -16.44 10.15
CA LEU A 603 -19.52 -15.10 10.71
C LEU A 603 -19.75 -15.17 12.23
N VAL A 604 -18.72 -14.86 13.01
CA VAL A 604 -18.80 -14.81 14.46
C VAL A 604 -19.31 -13.42 14.89
N PRO A 605 -20.47 -13.31 15.58
CA PRO A 605 -20.97 -12.02 16.03
C PRO A 605 -19.97 -11.30 16.93
N TRP A 606 -19.98 -9.96 16.88
CA TRP A 606 -19.10 -9.16 17.72
C TRP A 606 -19.40 -9.38 19.21
N ALA A 607 -18.37 -9.76 19.96
CA ALA A 607 -18.40 -9.83 21.41
C ALA A 607 -18.19 -8.43 22.04
N PRO A 608 -18.70 -8.19 23.26
CA PRO A 608 -18.49 -6.93 23.96
C PRO A 608 -17.02 -6.69 24.29
N ALA A 609 -16.62 -5.41 24.38
CA ALA A 609 -15.26 -5.04 24.77
C ALA A 609 -14.86 -5.66 26.12
N GLY A 610 -13.62 -6.14 26.22
CA GLY A 610 -13.09 -6.88 27.35
C GLY A 610 -13.32 -8.39 27.30
N ALA A 611 -14.19 -8.90 26.41
CA ALA A 611 -14.41 -10.32 26.24
C ALA A 611 -13.18 -11.04 25.65
N THR A 612 -13.06 -12.32 26.00
CA THR A 612 -12.20 -13.28 25.29
C THR A 612 -13.10 -14.35 24.72
N VAL A 613 -13.02 -14.57 23.41
CA VAL A 613 -13.85 -15.51 22.65
C VAL A 613 -12.96 -16.62 22.11
N GLU A 614 -13.29 -17.86 22.42
CA GLU A 614 -12.57 -19.03 21.88
C GLU A 614 -13.35 -19.57 20.68
N ILE A 615 -12.69 -19.63 19.52
CA ILE A 615 -13.26 -20.09 18.25
C ILE A 615 -12.50 -21.35 17.82
N GLU A 616 -13.22 -22.45 17.66
CA GLU A 616 -12.71 -23.67 17.02
C GLU A 616 -13.25 -23.72 15.60
N CYS A 617 -12.36 -23.85 14.62
CA CYS A 617 -12.68 -23.95 13.20
C CYS A 617 -12.13 -25.25 12.63
N ARG A 618 -12.98 -26.03 11.94
CA ARG A 618 -12.58 -27.22 11.18
C ARG A 618 -12.92 -27.02 9.71
N THR A 619 -11.93 -27.15 8.83
CA THR A 619 -12.10 -27.04 7.38
C THR A 619 -12.28 -28.37 6.69
#